data_AF-A0A059LAM7-F1
#
_entry.id   AF-A0A059LAM7-F1
#
_cell.length_a   1.000
_cell.length_b   1.000
_cell.length_c   1.000
_cell.angle_alpha   90.00
_cell.angle_beta   90.00
_cell.angle_gamma   90.00
#
_symmetry.space_group_name_H-M   'P 1'
#
loop_
_entity.id
_entity.type
_entity.pdbx_description
1 polymer ?
#
loop_
_entity_poly.entity_id
_entity_poly.type
_entity_poly.pdbx_seq_one_letter_code
_entity_poly.pdbx_strand_id
1 'polypeptide(L)'
;PPPPPLTSIYASLPPMEFLRLVYPSMLREYAYWTSDLKQVRVAGANGTHLLARYNAELEGPRPESYTEDVRTARAAGFDPERPSPACRQLWRDLASGAESGWDFGQRWFADPAVGLPSIRTTQILPVDLNSFLLQAELAIADVAAALGDAAEAERTRTFAEQRHAAVQELMWDESGGRWRD
;
A
#
# COMPACT_ATOMS: atom_id res chain seq x y z
N PRO A 1 7.67 -22.23 9.54
CA PRO A 1 7.75 -21.61 8.19
C PRO A 1 9.20 -21.52 7.73
N PRO A 2 9.53 -21.86 6.47
CA PRO A 2 10.83 -21.53 5.93
C PRO A 2 10.99 -20.00 5.98
N PRO A 3 12.19 -19.48 6.28
CA PRO A 3 12.42 -18.05 6.22
C PRO A 3 12.13 -17.54 4.79
N PRO A 4 11.61 -16.31 4.64
CA PRO A 4 11.35 -15.75 3.31
C PRO A 4 12.64 -15.78 2.46
N PRO A 5 12.53 -15.84 1.12
CA PRO A 5 13.65 -16.09 0.21
C PRO A 5 14.84 -15.12 0.36
N LEU A 6 14.61 -13.92 0.92
CA LEU A 6 15.65 -12.95 1.25
C LEU A 6 16.51 -13.34 2.47
N THR A 7 16.17 -14.34 3.27
CA THR A 7 17.04 -14.71 4.40
C THR A 7 18.17 -15.64 3.95
N SER A 8 17.97 -16.42 2.88
CA SER A 8 18.95 -17.38 2.36
C SER A 8 20.11 -16.74 1.59
N ILE A 9 19.83 -15.69 0.80
CA ILE A 9 20.86 -15.02 -0.03
C ILE A 9 21.75 -14.12 0.83
N TYR A 10 21.22 -13.60 1.93
CA TYR A 10 21.86 -12.54 2.71
C TYR A 10 22.45 -13.02 4.04
N ALA A 11 22.18 -14.26 4.46
CA ALA A 11 22.82 -14.88 5.62
C ALA A 11 24.34 -15.06 5.48
N SER A 12 24.89 -14.87 4.28
CA SER A 12 26.34 -14.98 4.01
C SER A 12 27.12 -13.68 4.17
N LEU A 13 26.46 -12.52 4.35
CA LEU A 13 27.13 -11.23 4.54
C LEU A 13 27.30 -10.90 6.04
N PRO A 14 28.41 -10.24 6.43
CA PRO A 14 28.49 -9.61 7.75
C PRO A 14 27.31 -8.64 7.95
N PRO A 15 26.69 -8.56 9.14
CA PRO A 15 25.47 -7.78 9.36
C PRO A 15 25.54 -6.33 8.86
N MET A 16 26.67 -5.64 9.08
CA MET A 16 26.86 -4.25 8.65
C MET A 16 26.97 -4.08 7.13
N GLU A 17 27.57 -5.04 6.43
CA GLU A 17 27.69 -5.01 4.97
C GLU A 17 26.33 -5.29 4.32
N PHE A 18 25.58 -6.22 4.88
CA PHE A 18 24.19 -6.46 4.50
C PHE A 18 23.34 -5.18 4.63
N LEU A 19 23.40 -4.51 5.79
CA LEU A 19 22.64 -3.28 6.01
C LEU A 19 23.00 -2.19 4.99
N ARG A 20 24.29 -1.98 4.71
CA ARG A 20 24.74 -1.02 3.69
C ARG A 20 24.22 -1.37 2.29
N LEU A 21 24.13 -2.66 1.97
CA LEU A 21 23.64 -3.13 0.68
C LEU A 21 22.14 -2.91 0.50
N VAL A 22 21.32 -3.19 1.53
CA VAL A 22 19.85 -3.13 1.42
C VAL A 22 19.27 -1.75 1.69
N TYR A 23 19.94 -0.93 2.51
CA TYR A 23 19.42 0.37 2.95
C TYR A 23 19.00 1.30 1.79
N PRO A 24 19.78 1.44 0.69
CA PRO A 24 19.33 2.24 -0.44
C PRO A 24 18.05 1.73 -1.10
N SER A 25 17.82 0.41 -1.11
CA SER A 25 16.59 -0.19 -1.65
C SER A 25 15.39 0.07 -0.72
N MET A 26 15.58 -0.03 0.60
CA MET A 26 14.55 0.30 1.58
C MET A 26 14.08 1.74 1.42
N LEU A 27 15.01 2.69 1.26
CA LEU A 27 14.67 4.10 1.05
C LEU A 27 13.92 4.33 -0.28
N ARG A 28 14.32 3.66 -1.36
CA ARG A 28 13.63 3.77 -2.66
C ARG A 28 12.21 3.21 -2.61
N GLU A 29 12.03 2.05 -2.00
CA GLU A 29 10.71 1.44 -1.85
C GLU A 29 9.82 2.29 -0.94
N TYR A 30 10.34 2.79 0.18
CA TYR A 30 9.61 3.69 1.05
C TYR A 30 9.16 4.95 0.31
N ALA A 31 10.07 5.60 -0.44
CA ALA A 31 9.75 6.77 -1.26
C ALA A 31 8.65 6.49 -2.30
N TYR A 32 8.63 5.29 -2.88
CA TYR A 32 7.56 4.86 -3.79
C TYR A 32 6.20 4.81 -3.07
N TRP A 33 6.13 4.16 -1.90
CA TRP A 33 4.90 4.03 -1.12
C TRP A 33 4.43 5.35 -0.49
N THR A 34 5.34 6.29 -0.24
CA THR A 34 5.03 7.63 0.26
C THR A 34 5.00 8.70 -0.81
N SER A 35 4.87 8.33 -2.09
CA SER A 35 4.71 9.28 -3.18
C SER A 35 3.34 9.96 -3.15
N ASP A 36 3.23 11.15 -3.77
CA ASP A 36 1.98 11.93 -3.86
C ASP A 36 0.81 11.13 -4.46
N LEU A 37 1.10 10.18 -5.34
CA LEU A 37 0.07 9.34 -5.96
C LEU A 37 -0.60 8.38 -4.95
N LYS A 38 0.20 7.84 -4.03
CA LYS A 38 -0.22 6.81 -3.08
C LYS A 38 -0.61 7.38 -1.73
N GLN A 39 -0.17 8.59 -1.40
CA GLN A 39 -0.57 9.26 -0.17
C GLN A 39 -1.88 10.04 -0.32
N VAL A 40 -2.68 10.00 0.74
CA VAL A 40 -3.94 10.72 0.86
C VAL A 40 -3.94 11.48 2.18
N ARG A 41 -4.35 12.75 2.11
CA ARG A 41 -4.56 13.59 3.30
C ARG A 41 -5.95 13.34 3.86
N VAL A 42 -6.03 13.03 5.14
CA VAL A 42 -7.28 12.73 5.84
C VAL A 42 -7.40 13.62 7.06
N ALA A 43 -8.56 14.24 7.25
CA ALA A 43 -8.84 15.00 8.46
C ALA A 43 -9.20 14.04 9.61
N GLY A 44 -8.49 14.17 10.72
CA GLY A 44 -8.83 13.62 12.03
C GLY A 44 -9.24 14.71 13.00
N ALA A 45 -9.66 14.30 14.20
CA ALA A 45 -9.89 15.19 15.33
C ALA A 45 -8.62 15.94 15.76
N ASN A 46 -7.44 15.31 15.66
CA ASN A 46 -6.17 15.88 16.10
C ASN A 46 -5.40 16.63 14.99
N GLY A 47 -5.98 16.77 13.80
CA GLY A 47 -5.36 17.48 12.68
C GLY A 47 -5.49 16.73 11.36
N THR A 48 -4.56 16.96 10.43
CA THR A 48 -4.54 16.26 9.15
C THR A 48 -3.44 15.20 9.16
N HIS A 49 -3.82 13.97 8.81
CA HIS A 49 -2.95 12.82 8.71
C HIS A 49 -2.63 12.50 7.25
N LEU A 50 -1.49 11.87 7.00
CA LEU A 50 -1.11 11.30 5.71
C LEU A 50 -1.09 9.78 5.81
N LEU A 51 -1.94 9.12 5.03
CA LEU A 51 -2.01 7.66 4.96
C LEU A 51 -1.82 7.20 3.52
N ALA A 52 -1.34 5.98 3.35
CA ALA A 52 -1.13 5.39 2.04
C ALA A 52 -2.33 4.54 1.60
N ARG A 53 -2.52 4.43 0.29
CA ARG A 53 -3.43 3.50 -0.37
C ARG A 53 -2.69 2.71 -1.45
N TYR A 54 -3.25 1.56 -1.80
CA TYR A 54 -2.89 0.90 -3.05
C TYR A 54 -3.40 1.75 -4.21
N ASN A 55 -2.50 2.02 -5.16
CA ASN A 55 -2.78 2.83 -6.33
C ASN A 55 -1.77 2.47 -7.41
N ALA A 56 -2.11 1.46 -8.20
CA ALA A 56 -1.32 1.02 -9.34
C ALA A 56 -1.47 2.02 -10.48
N GLU A 57 -0.36 2.42 -11.11
CA GLU A 57 -0.34 3.33 -12.26
C GLU A 57 -0.72 2.61 -13.56
N LEU A 58 -1.90 2.00 -13.59
CA LEU A 58 -2.42 1.29 -14.75
C LEU A 58 -3.81 1.79 -15.12
N GLU A 59 -3.95 2.29 -16.34
CA GLU A 59 -5.22 2.77 -16.91
C GLU A 59 -5.76 1.88 -18.03
N GLY A 60 -5.33 0.61 -18.05
CA GLY A 60 -5.71 -0.40 -19.03
C GLY A 60 -5.86 -1.77 -18.37
N PRO A 61 -6.44 -2.75 -19.07
CA PRO A 61 -6.50 -4.12 -18.56
C PRO A 61 -5.09 -4.65 -18.30
N ARG A 62 -4.92 -5.40 -17.20
CA ARG A 62 -3.64 -5.99 -16.82
C ARG A 62 -3.14 -6.97 -17.88
N PRO A 63 -1.87 -6.93 -18.28
CA PRO A 63 -1.37 -7.82 -19.33
C PRO A 63 -1.46 -9.30 -18.95
N GLU A 64 -1.27 -9.64 -17.67
CA GLU A 64 -1.38 -10.99 -17.13
C GLU A 64 -2.83 -11.47 -16.89
N SER A 65 -3.82 -10.58 -17.00
CA SER A 65 -5.25 -10.87 -16.77
C SER A 65 -6.16 -10.11 -17.75
N TYR A 66 -5.69 -9.95 -18.98
CA TYR A 66 -6.30 -9.03 -19.95
C TYR A 66 -7.76 -9.39 -20.26
N THR A 67 -8.03 -10.67 -20.47
CA THR A 67 -9.36 -11.16 -20.87
C THR A 67 -10.36 -10.96 -19.74
N GLU A 68 -9.93 -11.19 -18.50
CA GLU A 68 -10.70 -11.10 -17.27
C GLU A 68 -11.06 -9.64 -16.97
N ASP A 69 -10.09 -8.72 -17.09
CA ASP A 69 -10.30 -7.28 -16.86
C ASP A 69 -11.23 -6.68 -17.93
N VAL A 70 -11.11 -7.11 -19.20
CA VAL A 70 -12.03 -6.72 -20.28
C VAL A 70 -13.45 -7.24 -20.03
N ARG A 71 -13.60 -8.49 -19.56
CA ARG A 71 -14.91 -9.04 -19.19
C ARG A 71 -15.52 -8.29 -18.01
N THR A 72 -14.73 -7.94 -17.01
CA THR A 72 -15.16 -7.17 -15.85
C THR A 72 -15.63 -5.77 -16.26
N ALA A 73 -14.89 -5.09 -17.14
CA ALA A 73 -15.30 -3.80 -17.69
C ALA A 73 -16.63 -3.89 -18.47
N ARG A 74 -16.82 -4.93 -19.28
CA ARG A 74 -18.10 -5.17 -19.97
C ARG A 74 -19.24 -5.42 -18.99
N ALA A 75 -19.00 -6.20 -17.94
CA ALA A 75 -19.99 -6.47 -16.88
C ALA A 75 -20.35 -5.20 -16.09
N ALA A 76 -19.41 -4.26 -15.95
CA ALA A 76 -19.65 -2.92 -15.40
C ALA A 76 -20.38 -1.98 -16.38
N GLY A 77 -20.71 -2.43 -17.60
CA GLY A 77 -21.41 -1.64 -18.62
C GLY A 77 -20.50 -0.71 -19.43
N PHE A 78 -19.17 -0.89 -19.38
CA PHE A 78 -18.23 -0.10 -20.17
C PHE A 78 -17.94 -0.74 -21.53
N ASP A 79 -17.51 0.10 -22.49
CA ASP A 79 -16.93 -0.33 -23.77
C ASP A 79 -15.39 -0.34 -23.66
N PRO A 80 -14.75 -1.53 -23.63
CA PRO A 80 -13.29 -1.63 -23.51
C PRO A 80 -12.52 -1.10 -24.73
N GLU A 81 -13.14 -1.06 -25.91
CA GLU A 81 -12.50 -0.56 -27.14
C GLU A 81 -12.47 0.98 -27.18
N ARG A 82 -13.34 1.62 -26.38
CA ARG A 82 -13.47 3.06 -26.26
C ARG A 82 -13.58 3.45 -24.78
N PRO A 83 -12.52 3.25 -23.99
CA PRO A 83 -12.61 3.37 -22.54
C PRO A 83 -12.91 4.80 -22.12
N SER A 84 -14.00 4.96 -21.36
CA SER A 84 -14.29 6.20 -20.64
C SER A 84 -13.30 6.40 -19.48
N PRO A 85 -13.23 7.60 -18.88
CA PRO A 85 -12.46 7.80 -17.65
C PRO A 85 -12.86 6.84 -16.51
N ALA A 86 -14.15 6.51 -16.39
CA ALA A 86 -14.64 5.56 -15.39
C ALA A 86 -14.16 4.12 -15.67
N CYS A 87 -14.08 3.72 -16.95
CA CYS A 87 -13.51 2.43 -17.33
C CYS A 87 -12.01 2.34 -16.98
N ARG A 88 -11.25 3.42 -17.22
CA ARG A 88 -9.84 3.49 -16.82
C ARG A 88 -9.67 3.44 -15.30
N GLN A 89 -10.56 4.08 -14.55
CA GLN A 89 -10.57 4.02 -13.10
C GLN A 89 -10.88 2.60 -12.59
N LEU A 90 -11.83 1.89 -13.22
CA LEU A 90 -12.09 0.47 -12.90
C LEU A 90 -10.83 -0.39 -13.08
N TRP A 91 -10.11 -0.24 -14.20
CA TRP A 91 -8.86 -0.96 -14.44
C TRP A 91 -7.77 -0.62 -13.43
N ARG A 92 -7.67 0.66 -13.04
CA ARG A 92 -6.79 1.08 -11.95
C ARG A 92 -7.15 0.39 -10.63
N ASP A 93 -8.43 0.31 -10.30
CA ASP A 93 -8.91 -0.33 -9.06
C ASP A 93 -8.65 -1.85 -9.07
N LEU A 94 -8.77 -2.50 -10.24
CA LEU A 94 -8.38 -3.91 -10.44
C LEU A 94 -6.88 -4.11 -10.24
N ALA A 95 -6.04 -3.27 -10.87
CA ALA A 95 -4.59 -3.32 -10.72
C ALA A 95 -4.14 -3.04 -9.29
N SER A 96 -4.78 -2.08 -8.62
CA SER A 96 -4.52 -1.76 -7.21
C SER A 96 -4.97 -2.89 -6.29
N GLY A 97 -6.05 -3.61 -6.65
CA GLY A 97 -6.47 -4.82 -5.96
C GLY A 97 -5.41 -5.91 -6.03
N ALA A 98 -4.80 -6.11 -7.20
CA ALA A 98 -3.67 -7.03 -7.35
C ALA A 98 -2.41 -6.55 -6.60
N GLU A 99 -2.10 -5.25 -6.60
CA GLU A 99 -1.00 -4.65 -5.83
C GLU A 99 -1.13 -4.92 -4.32
N SER A 100 -2.35 -5.02 -3.81
CA SER A 100 -2.61 -5.36 -2.40
C SER A 100 -2.22 -6.79 -2.02
N GLY A 101 -2.05 -7.68 -3.00
CA GLY A 101 -1.91 -9.12 -2.79
C GLY A 101 -3.22 -9.82 -2.41
N TRP A 102 -4.36 -9.13 -2.47
CA TRP A 102 -5.68 -9.66 -2.12
C TRP A 102 -6.70 -9.51 -3.26
N ASP A 103 -6.50 -10.26 -4.35
CA ASP A 103 -7.33 -10.26 -5.56
C ASP A 103 -8.33 -11.46 -5.62
N PHE A 104 -9.64 -11.27 -5.66
CA PHE A 104 -10.38 -10.11 -5.15
C PHE A 104 -11.31 -10.56 -4.03
N GLY A 105 -11.52 -9.68 -3.06
CA GLY A 105 -12.41 -9.90 -1.93
C GLY A 105 -13.41 -8.78 -1.75
N GLN A 106 -14.50 -9.06 -1.00
CA GLN A 106 -15.55 -8.08 -0.70
C GLN A 106 -15.05 -6.83 0.02
N ARG A 107 -13.88 -6.89 0.66
CA ARG A 107 -13.15 -5.74 1.21
C ARG A 107 -13.08 -4.57 0.24
N TRP A 108 -12.89 -4.85 -1.05
CA TRP A 108 -12.66 -3.83 -2.08
C TRP A 108 -13.92 -3.38 -2.83
N PHE A 109 -15.06 -4.03 -2.60
CA PHE A 109 -16.27 -3.80 -3.39
C PHE A 109 -17.12 -2.67 -2.80
N ALA A 110 -17.60 -1.77 -3.64
CA ALA A 110 -18.60 -0.77 -3.23
C ALA A 110 -19.94 -1.43 -2.95
N ASP A 111 -20.30 -2.45 -3.73
CA ASP A 111 -21.52 -3.25 -3.56
C ASP A 111 -21.18 -4.75 -3.61
N PRO A 112 -21.22 -5.46 -2.47
CA PRO A 112 -20.97 -6.89 -2.43
C PRO A 112 -21.89 -7.73 -3.32
N ALA A 113 -23.11 -7.27 -3.62
CA ALA A 113 -24.06 -7.96 -4.50
C ALA A 113 -23.68 -7.81 -5.98
N VAL A 114 -23.10 -6.68 -6.37
CA VAL A 114 -22.54 -6.47 -7.72
C VAL A 114 -21.20 -7.20 -7.86
N GLY A 115 -20.38 -7.21 -6.80
CA GLY A 115 -19.10 -7.87 -6.77
C GLY A 115 -18.00 -7.09 -7.49
N LEU A 116 -17.14 -7.80 -8.23
CA LEU A 116 -15.93 -7.26 -8.85
C LEU A 116 -16.14 -6.03 -9.76
N PRO A 117 -17.22 -5.89 -10.55
CA PRO A 117 -17.50 -4.67 -11.32
C PRO A 117 -17.66 -3.40 -10.47
N SER A 118 -17.88 -3.54 -9.16
CA SER A 118 -18.00 -2.43 -8.20
C SER A 118 -16.72 -2.16 -7.39
N ILE A 119 -15.58 -2.76 -7.78
CA ILE A 119 -14.30 -2.59 -7.08
C ILE A 119 -13.89 -1.11 -7.02
N ARG A 120 -13.36 -0.69 -5.87
CA ARG A 120 -12.96 0.70 -5.57
C ARG A 120 -11.69 0.78 -4.72
N THR A 121 -10.73 -0.12 -4.97
CA THR A 121 -9.52 -0.29 -4.15
C THR A 121 -8.79 1.02 -3.84
N THR A 122 -8.64 1.91 -4.83
CA THR A 122 -7.94 3.20 -4.67
C THR A 122 -8.71 4.21 -3.80
N GLN A 123 -9.95 3.92 -3.44
CA GLN A 123 -10.77 4.76 -2.56
C GLN A 123 -10.76 4.29 -1.11
N ILE A 124 -10.00 3.23 -0.80
CA ILE A 124 -9.91 2.62 0.52
C ILE A 124 -8.50 2.90 1.07
N LEU A 125 -8.41 3.21 2.36
CA LEU A 125 -7.15 3.38 3.08
C LEU A 125 -6.85 2.07 3.84
N PRO A 126 -5.99 1.19 3.30
CA PRO A 126 -5.84 -0.14 3.85
C PRO A 126 -5.06 -0.10 5.17
N VAL A 127 -5.61 -0.67 6.24
CA VAL A 127 -4.94 -0.69 7.55
C VAL A 127 -3.68 -1.56 7.56
N ASP A 128 -3.66 -2.62 6.76
CA ASP A 128 -2.49 -3.49 6.54
C ASP A 128 -1.34 -2.72 5.89
N LEU A 129 -1.57 -2.02 4.77
CA LEU A 129 -0.54 -1.22 4.11
C LEU A 129 0.07 -0.19 5.06
N ASN A 130 -0.77 0.54 5.80
CA ASN A 130 -0.28 1.54 6.74
C ASN A 130 0.45 0.92 7.93
N SER A 131 0.09 -0.30 8.34
CA SER A 131 0.83 -1.06 9.34
C SER A 131 2.19 -1.53 8.82
N PHE A 132 2.28 -1.96 7.55
CA PHE A 132 3.55 -2.32 6.93
C PHE A 132 4.47 -1.12 6.76
N LEU A 133 3.94 0.04 6.38
CA LEU A 133 4.73 1.27 6.29
C LEU A 133 5.23 1.75 7.66
N LEU A 134 4.42 1.61 8.71
CA LEU A 134 4.88 1.87 10.08
C LEU A 134 6.08 1.00 10.44
N GLN A 135 6.03 -0.30 10.13
CA GLN A 135 7.15 -1.20 10.36
C GLN A 135 8.37 -0.84 9.50
N ALA A 136 8.17 -0.45 8.24
CA ALA A 136 9.24 -0.01 7.35
C ALA A 136 9.92 1.26 7.86
N GLU A 137 9.16 2.24 8.37
CA GLU A 137 9.68 3.48 8.96
C GLU A 137 10.56 3.20 10.18
N LEU A 138 10.09 2.33 11.08
CA LEU A 138 10.88 1.91 12.26
C LEU A 138 12.16 1.17 11.83
N ALA A 139 12.06 0.25 10.88
CA ALA A 139 13.23 -0.48 10.37
C ALA A 139 14.25 0.44 9.69
N ILE A 140 13.80 1.41 8.88
CA ILE A 140 14.67 2.41 8.26
C ILE A 140 15.35 3.25 9.34
N ALA A 141 14.63 3.68 10.38
CA ALA A 141 15.20 4.45 11.47
C ALA A 141 16.32 3.69 12.20
N ASP A 142 16.09 2.40 12.49
CA ASP A 142 17.07 1.56 13.18
C ASP A 142 18.31 1.28 12.30
N VAL A 143 18.10 1.04 11.00
CA VAL A 143 19.21 0.83 10.04
C VAL A 143 20.00 2.13 9.85
N ALA A 144 19.34 3.27 9.73
CA ALA A 144 19.97 4.59 9.65
C ALA A 144 20.87 4.84 10.87
N ALA A 145 20.35 4.61 12.08
CA ALA A 145 21.11 4.74 13.32
C ALA A 145 22.32 3.80 13.36
N ALA A 146 22.15 2.53 12.96
CA ALA A 146 23.24 1.56 12.90
C ALA A 146 24.34 1.96 11.91
N LEU A 147 23.97 2.63 10.81
CA LEU A 147 24.91 3.14 9.80
C LEU A 147 25.52 4.50 10.16
N GLY A 148 25.12 5.10 11.29
CA GLY A 148 25.63 6.38 11.76
C GLY A 148 24.91 7.61 11.20
N ASP A 149 23.77 7.42 10.52
CA ASP A 149 22.92 8.51 10.01
C ASP A 149 21.84 8.88 11.05
N ALA A 150 22.26 9.62 12.07
CA ALA A 150 21.37 10.04 13.15
C ALA A 150 20.24 10.99 12.68
N ALA A 151 20.48 11.76 11.62
CA ALA A 151 19.50 12.71 11.08
C ALA A 151 18.35 11.97 10.38
N GLU A 152 18.67 10.97 9.56
CA GLU A 152 17.64 10.12 8.96
C GLU A 152 16.89 9.33 10.02
N ALA A 153 17.61 8.74 10.98
CA ALA A 153 17.00 7.94 12.05
C ALA A 153 15.91 8.71 12.80
N GLU A 154 16.19 9.94 13.21
CA GLU A 154 15.24 10.80 13.92
C GLU A 154 14.06 11.21 13.03
N ARG A 155 14.34 11.56 11.78
CA ARG A 155 13.32 11.95 10.81
C ARG A 155 12.34 10.82 10.55
N THR A 156 12.83 9.61 10.27
CA THR A 156 11.96 8.46 9.99
C THR A 156 11.19 8.01 11.23
N ARG A 157 11.79 8.11 12.43
CA ARG A 157 11.10 7.84 13.69
C ARG A 157 9.93 8.81 13.92
N THR A 158 10.11 10.08 13.60
CA THR A 158 9.01 11.06 13.62
C THR A 158 7.87 10.67 12.66
N PHE A 159 8.19 10.19 11.46
CA PHE A 159 7.16 9.69 10.53
C PHE A 159 6.42 8.45 11.05
N ALA A 160 7.15 7.51 11.68
CA ALA A 160 6.54 6.35 12.33
C ALA A 160 5.55 6.76 13.42
N GLU A 161 5.92 7.72 14.27
CA GLU A 161 5.04 8.23 15.33
C GLU A 161 3.77 8.88 14.76
N GLN A 162 3.91 9.68 13.70
CA GLN A 162 2.79 10.30 13.00
C GLN A 162 1.86 9.26 12.38
N ARG A 163 2.40 8.24 11.71
CA ARG A 163 1.60 7.17 11.12
C ARG A 163 0.91 6.32 12.18
N HIS A 164 1.61 5.99 13.26
CA HIS A 164 1.01 5.26 14.38
C HIS A 164 -0.18 6.05 14.97
N ALA A 165 -0.01 7.35 15.21
CA ALA A 165 -1.11 8.20 15.67
C ALA A 165 -2.29 8.22 14.69
N ALA A 166 -2.01 8.35 13.39
CA ALA A 166 -3.04 8.32 12.34
C ALA A 166 -3.81 6.99 12.29
N VAL A 167 -3.12 5.85 12.38
CA VAL A 167 -3.75 4.51 12.38
C VAL A 167 -4.59 4.31 13.65
N GLN A 168 -4.09 4.72 14.82
CA GLN A 168 -4.85 4.63 16.06
C GLN A 168 -6.11 5.51 16.03
N GLU A 169 -6.02 6.71 15.46
CA GLU A 169 -7.14 7.64 15.45
C GLU A 169 -8.19 7.31 14.39
N LEU A 170 -7.77 6.96 13.18
CA LEU A 170 -8.66 6.85 12.02
C LEU A 170 -9.13 5.42 11.73
N MET A 171 -8.36 4.41 12.13
CA MET A 171 -8.59 3.02 11.72
C MET A 171 -9.00 2.10 12.86
N TRP A 172 -8.93 2.57 14.12
CA TRP A 172 -9.39 1.79 15.27
C TRP A 172 -10.90 1.94 15.47
N ASP A 173 -11.62 0.82 15.44
CA ASP A 173 -13.03 0.76 15.79
C ASP A 173 -13.18 0.27 17.24
N GLU A 174 -13.36 1.23 18.15
CA GLU A 174 -13.57 0.99 19.59
C GLU A 174 -14.74 0.03 19.87
N SER A 175 -15.83 0.15 19.10
CA SER A 175 -17.04 -0.66 19.32
C SER A 175 -16.81 -2.14 18.98
N GLY A 176 -15.99 -2.40 17.97
CA GLY A 176 -15.65 -3.74 17.52
C GLY A 176 -14.34 -4.29 18.06
N GLY A 177 -13.55 -3.48 18.78
CA GLY A 177 -12.23 -3.83 19.28
C GLY A 177 -11.29 -4.31 18.18
N ARG A 178 -11.37 -3.70 16.99
CA ARG A 178 -10.59 -4.11 15.81
C ARG A 178 -10.20 -2.93 14.93
N TRP A 179 -9.12 -3.12 14.17
CA TRP A 179 -8.70 -2.21 13.11
C TRP A 179 -9.51 -2.44 11.84
N ARG A 180 -9.85 -1.38 11.12
CA ARG A 180 -10.59 -1.38 9.86
C ARG A 180 -9.98 -0.36 8.89
N ASP A 181 -10.28 -0.55 7.61
CA ASP A 181 -9.92 0.40 6.54
C ASP A 181 -10.81 1.65 6.51
#